data_AF-A0AAP7QRR4-F1
#
_entry.id   AF-A0AAP7QRR4-F1
#
_cell.length_a   1.000
_cell.length_b   1.000
_cell.length_c   1.000
_cell.angle_alpha   90.00
_cell.angle_beta   90.00
_cell.angle_gamma   90.00
#
_symmetry.space_group_name_H-M   'P 1'
#
loop_
_entity.id
_entity.type
_entity.pdbx_description
1 polymer ?
#
loop_
_entity_poly.entity_id
_entity_poly.type
_entity_poly.pdbx_seq_one_letter_code
_entity_poly.pdbx_strand_id
1 'polypeptide(L)' 'MLGKITEFFRNLPSKKCTKCGNDLMEQHECYGNECEECSQVSYLK' A
#
# COMPACT_ATOMS: atom_id res chain seq x y z
N MET A 1 -15.74 -22.51 -4.48
CA MET A 1 -16.02 -21.80 -5.74
C MET A 1 -14.83 -20.91 -6.04
N LEU A 2 -14.04 -21.22 -7.06
CA LEU A 2 -13.10 -20.26 -7.61
C LEU A 2 -13.94 -19.29 -8.44
N GLY A 3 -14.39 -18.19 -7.81
CA GLY A 3 -14.90 -17.04 -8.55
C GLY A 3 -13.87 -16.65 -9.61
N LYS A 4 -14.33 -16.02 -10.70
CA LYS A 4 -13.44 -15.64 -11.80
C LYS A 4 -12.22 -14.91 -11.22
N ILE A 5 -11.02 -15.43 -11.46
CA ILE A 5 -9.79 -14.87 -10.88
C ILE A 5 -9.60 -13.38 -11.23
N THR A 6 -10.18 -12.95 -12.36
CA THR A 6 -10.24 -11.56 -12.79
C THR A 6 -11.09 -10.68 -11.87
N GLU A 7 -12.18 -11.19 -11.29
CA GLU A 7 -12.98 -10.48 -10.30
C GLU A 7 -12.23 -10.35 -8.98
N PHE A 8 -11.42 -11.34 -8.59
CA PHE A 8 -10.56 -11.25 -7.41
C PHE A 8 -9.56 -10.09 -7.54
N PHE A 9 -8.82 -10.02 -8.66
CA PHE A 9 -7.85 -8.94 -8.87
C PHE A 9 -8.47 -7.54 -8.96
N ARG A 10 -9.68 -7.42 -9.52
CA ARG A 10 -10.42 -6.14 -9.59
C ARG A 10 -10.89 -5.64 -8.22
N ASN A 11 -11.09 -6.55 -7.28
CA ASN A 11 -11.55 -6.25 -5.92
C ASN A 11 -10.43 -6.39 -4.89
N LEU A 12 -9.16 -6.34 -5.31
CA LEU A 12 -8.05 -6.30 -4.37
C LEU A 12 -8.16 -5.05 -3.49
N PRO A 13 -8.07 -5.19 -2.17
CA PRO A 13 -8.12 -4.04 -1.28
C PRO A 13 -6.90 -3.15 -1.50
N SER A 14 -7.08 -1.86 -1.27
CA SER A 14 -5.98 -0.89 -1.23
C SER A 14 -4.93 -1.32 -0.22
N LYS A 15 -3.67 -1.05 -0.54
CA LYS A 15 -2.54 -1.37 0.34
C LYS A 15 -2.64 -0.54 1.61
N LYS A 16 -2.55 -1.17 2.79
CA LYS A 16 -2.59 -0.50 4.09
C LYS A 16 -1.19 -0.33 4.67
N CYS A 17 -0.99 0.78 5.37
CA CYS A 17 0.24 1.01 6.14
C CYS A 17 0.34 0.00 7.28
N THR A 18 1.50 -0.65 7.42
CA THR A 18 1.75 -1.63 8.49
C THR A 18 1.83 -1.00 9.90
N LYS A 19 1.98 0.32 9.99
CA LYS A 19 2.13 1.06 11.26
C LYS A 19 0.85 1.73 11.73
N CYS A 20 0.18 2.50 10.87
CA CYS A 20 -1.04 3.22 11.22
C CYS A 20 -2.32 2.57 10.69
N GLY A 21 -2.25 1.62 9.76
CA GLY A 21 -3.42 0.94 9.17
C GLY A 21 -4.19 1.77 8.14
N ASN A 22 -3.79 3.01 7.86
CA ASN A 22 -4.41 3.85 6.83
C ASN A 22 -4.07 3.36 5.41
N ASP A 23 -4.85 3.78 4.43
CA ASP A 23 -4.54 3.54 3.02
C ASP A 23 -3.20 4.19 2.63
N LEU A 24 -2.33 3.41 2.00
CA LEU A 24 -1.12 3.94 1.38
C LEU A 24 -1.53 4.67 0.11
N MET A 25 -1.19 5.96 0.06
CA MET A 25 -1.24 6.75 -1.17
C MET A 25 -0.12 6.29 -2.11
N GLU A 26 -0.21 6.65 -3.39
CA GLU A 26 0.85 6.33 -4.35
C GLU A 26 2.17 6.97 -3.91
N GLN A 27 3.15 6.13 -3.62
CA GLN A 27 4.51 6.54 -3.30
C GLN A 27 5.39 6.34 -4.53
N HIS A 28 6.40 7.20 -4.71
CA HIS A 28 7.37 7.05 -5.81
C HIS A 28 8.06 5.67 -5.79
N GLU A 29 8.23 5.11 -4.59
CA GLU A 29 8.80 3.77 -4.36
C GLU A 29 7.69 2.80 -3.92
N CYS A 30 7.20 1.97 -4.85
CA CYS A 30 6.11 1.02 -4.58
C CYS A 30 6.48 -0.17 -3.64
N TYR A 31 7.75 -0.27 -3.21
CA TYR A 31 8.22 -1.31 -2.29
C TYR A 31 7.95 -0.97 -0.81
N GLY A 32 7.65 0.30 -0.48
CA GLY A 32 7.41 0.75 0.90
C GLY A 32 6.08 0.23 1.46
N ASN A 33 6.08 -0.23 2.72
CA ASN A 33 4.87 -0.71 3.41
C ASN A 33 4.36 0.26 4.50
N GLU A 34 5.05 1.38 4.66
CA GLU A 34 4.71 2.46 5.59
C GLU A 34 4.34 3.72 4.81
N CYS A 35 3.32 4.46 5.27
CA CYS A 35 2.95 5.73 4.63
C CYS A 35 4.06 6.77 4.84
N GLU A 36 4.06 7.84 4.05
CA GLU A 36 5.07 8.90 4.14
C GLU A 36 5.14 9.52 5.54
N GLU A 37 4.01 9.62 6.24
CA GLU A 37 3.95 10.13 7.61
C GLU A 37 4.55 9.17 8.65
N CYS A 38 4.47 7.87 8.38
CA CYS A 38 4.96 6.81 9.27
C CYS A 38 6.43 6.46 9.02
N SER A 39 6.82 6.55 7.74
CA SER A 39 8.13 6.22 7.23
C SER A 39 9.14 7.25 7.73
N GLN A 40 10.21 6.78 8.37
CA GLN A 40 11.27 7.62 8.89
C GLN A 40 12.33 7.97 7.83
N VAL A 41 12.01 7.79 6.53
CA VAL A 41 12.92 8.13 5.43
C VAL A 41 13.04 9.65 5.37
N SER A 42 13.98 10.17 6.15
CA SER A 42 14.49 11.52 6.00
C SER A 42 15.29 11.56 4.70
N TYR A 43 14.71 12.13 3.64
CA TYR A 43 15.50 12.56 2.49
C TYR A 43 16.57 13.52 3.02
N LEU A 44 17.82 13.05 3.11
CA LEU A 44 18.96 13.92 3.30
C LEU A 44 18.97 14.86 2.08
N LYS A 45 18.56 16.11 2.32
CA LYS A 45 18.71 17.20 1.37
C LYS A 45 20.18 17.53 1.18
#